data_AF-A0A4P5SIY9-F1
#
_entry.id   AF-A0A4P5SIY9-F1
#
_cell.length_a   1.000
_cell.length_b   1.000
_cell.length_c   1.000
_cell.angle_alpha   90.00
_cell.angle_beta   90.00
_cell.angle_gamma   90.00
#
_symmetry.space_group_name_H-M   'P 1'
#
loop_
_entity.id
_entity.type
_entity.pdbx_description
1 polymer ?
#
loop_
_entity_poly.entity_id
_entity_poly.type
_entity_poly.pdbx_seq_one_letter_code
_entity_poly.pdbx_strand_id
1 'polypeptide(L)'
;MGYDLVLIAKRAEGLAAAKEKLLQDQRAAGRGGQQVSVFECDLENPELTGDLVAQVKAQFPAPQALVLAHGVMSAKMSKTLKTDAAEWRRVLSINLDSVFQLINAIAPAMVESRDGRVVVFSACLGRMSGPGNAGGLAPYRISKAGVNALVRNLAHETGLGSRGFLVDAVCPGHSRTDMGGPDAPRSPEEGAATAIWLATRPFDPTSADPKAAVTGVLWEDMSVVPW
;
A
#
# COMPACT_ATOMS: atom_id res chain seq x y z
N MET A 1 6.33 9.91 14.94
CA MET A 1 4.88 10.01 14.71
C MET A 1 4.06 9.27 15.77
N GLY A 2 4.64 8.76 16.86
CA GLY A 2 3.86 8.32 18.03
C GLY A 2 2.99 7.06 17.85
N TYR A 3 2.88 6.51 16.64
CA TYR A 3 2.10 5.29 16.35
C TYR A 3 2.77 4.03 16.90
N ASP A 4 1.94 3.14 17.45
CA ASP A 4 2.26 1.72 17.51
C ASP A 4 2.26 1.14 16.09
N LEU A 5 3.21 0.25 15.81
CA LEU A 5 3.42 -0.30 14.47
C LEU A 5 3.10 -1.79 14.45
N VAL A 6 2.36 -2.20 13.43
CA VAL A 6 2.14 -3.61 13.08
C VAL A 6 2.81 -3.86 11.73
N LEU A 7 3.84 -4.70 11.72
CA LEU A 7 4.55 -5.08 10.50
C LEU A 7 4.09 -6.46 10.04
N ILE A 8 3.84 -6.59 8.73
CA ILE A 8 3.36 -7.82 8.13
C ILE A 8 4.26 -8.13 6.94
N ALA A 9 4.83 -9.34 6.89
CA ALA A 9 5.61 -9.80 5.75
C ALA A 9 5.71 -11.33 5.73
N LYS A 10 6.11 -11.87 4.58
CA LYS A 10 6.26 -13.33 4.38
C LYS A 10 7.44 -13.96 5.12
N ARG A 11 8.49 -13.19 5.46
CA ARG A 11 9.73 -13.73 6.03
C ARG A 11 9.91 -13.30 7.49
N ALA A 12 9.86 -14.27 8.41
CA ALA A 12 10.07 -14.04 9.84
C ALA A 12 11.41 -13.32 10.15
N GLU A 13 12.51 -13.74 9.53
CA GLU A 13 13.83 -13.15 9.73
C GLU A 13 13.85 -11.66 9.37
N GLY A 14 13.26 -11.30 8.23
CA GLY A 14 13.16 -9.91 7.78
C GLY A 14 12.30 -9.05 8.72
N LEU A 15 11.21 -9.61 9.27
CA LEU A 15 10.38 -8.95 10.27
C LEU A 15 11.13 -8.70 11.57
N ALA A 16 11.86 -9.70 12.06
CA ALA A 16 12.65 -9.58 13.28
C ALA A 16 13.72 -8.49 13.16
N ALA A 17 14.47 -8.49 12.05
CA ALA A 17 15.48 -7.47 11.77
C ALA A 17 14.86 -6.06 11.64
N ALA A 18 13.73 -5.94 10.93
CA ALA A 18 13.04 -4.65 10.79
C ALA A 18 12.52 -4.12 12.13
N LYS A 19 11.92 -4.98 12.96
CA LYS A 19 11.47 -4.64 14.31
C LYS A 19 12.63 -4.16 15.17
N GLU A 20 13.75 -4.90 15.19
CA GLU A 20 14.92 -4.52 15.97
C GLU A 20 15.46 -3.15 15.54
N LYS A 21 15.62 -2.95 14.23
CA LYS A 21 16.09 -1.68 13.68
C LYS A 21 15.17 -0.52 14.07
N LEU A 22 13.86 -0.67 13.94
CA LEU A 22 12.91 0.38 14.32
C LEU A 22 12.98 0.74 15.80
N LEU A 23 13.12 -0.26 16.68
CA LEU A 23 13.28 -0.03 18.11
C LEU A 23 14.63 0.66 18.43
N GLN A 24 15.70 0.34 17.70
CA GLN A 24 16.98 1.04 17.81
C GLN A 24 16.86 2.50 17.35
N ASP A 25 16.25 2.76 16.20
CA ASP A 25 16.03 4.10 15.65
C ASP A 25 15.16 4.96 16.59
N GLN A 26 14.13 4.38 17.21
CA GLN A 26 13.31 5.05 18.21
C GLN A 26 14.15 5.52 19.41
N ARG A 27 14.97 4.63 19.99
CA ARG A 27 15.86 4.96 21.10
C ARG A 27 16.86 6.05 20.72
N ALA A 28 17.48 5.94 19.54
CA ALA A 28 18.43 6.92 19.05
C ALA A 28 17.78 8.32 18.85
N ALA A 29 16.50 8.36 18.46
CA ALA A 29 15.74 9.60 18.31
C ALA A 29 15.19 10.17 19.63
N GLY A 30 15.53 9.60 20.79
CA GLY A 30 14.98 10.01 22.09
C GLY A 30 13.48 9.75 22.21
N ARG A 31 12.93 8.85 21.39
CA ARG A 31 11.53 8.44 21.39
C ARG A 31 11.41 7.08 22.08
N GLY A 32 10.25 6.81 22.67
CA GLY A 32 9.98 5.55 23.36
C GLY A 32 8.49 5.37 23.61
N GLY A 33 8.13 4.14 24.01
CA GLY A 33 6.76 3.77 24.37
C GLY A 33 5.87 3.28 23.23
N GLN A 34 6.31 3.41 21.97
CA GLN A 34 5.60 2.82 20.84
C GLN A 34 5.90 1.32 20.76
N GLN A 35 4.86 0.51 20.61
CA GLN A 35 4.97 -0.92 20.40
C GLN A 35 5.25 -1.24 18.93
N VAL A 36 6.03 -2.29 18.69
CA VAL A 36 6.25 -2.84 17.35
C VAL A 36 5.88 -4.32 17.38
N SER A 37 4.74 -4.66 16.78
CA SER A 37 4.24 -6.02 16.61
C SER A 37 4.54 -6.52 15.19
N VAL A 38 4.72 -7.83 15.06
CA VAL A 38 5.04 -8.48 13.78
C VAL A 38 4.12 -9.66 13.55
N PHE A 39 3.67 -9.84 12.30
CA PHE A 39 2.91 -11.00 11.87
C PHE A 39 3.48 -11.55 10.56
N GLU A 40 3.76 -12.85 10.54
CA GLU A 40 4.19 -13.53 9.33
C GLU A 40 2.96 -13.93 8.51
N CYS A 41 2.95 -13.61 7.22
CA CYS A 41 1.89 -14.03 6.32
C CYS A 41 2.36 -14.04 4.87
N ASP A 42 2.06 -15.14 4.18
CA ASP A 42 2.18 -15.21 2.73
C ASP A 42 0.88 -14.75 2.07
N LEU A 43 0.89 -13.49 1.60
CA LEU A 43 -0.27 -12.85 0.97
C LEU A 43 -0.62 -13.42 -0.41
N GLU A 44 0.13 -14.40 -0.92
CA GLU A 44 -0.31 -15.20 -2.07
C GLU A 44 -1.47 -16.16 -1.69
N ASN A 45 -1.55 -16.57 -0.42
CA ASN A 45 -2.56 -17.50 0.07
C ASN A 45 -3.74 -16.75 0.74
N PRO A 46 -4.97 -16.86 0.20
CA PRO A 46 -6.13 -16.17 0.75
C PRO A 46 -6.54 -16.70 2.14
N GLU A 47 -6.35 -17.97 2.44
CA GLU A 47 -6.68 -18.55 3.75
C GLU A 47 -5.77 -17.97 4.84
N LEU A 48 -4.46 -17.94 4.58
CA LEU A 48 -3.48 -17.33 5.48
C LEU A 48 -3.72 -15.82 5.66
N THR A 49 -4.20 -15.14 4.62
CA THR A 49 -4.58 -13.72 4.69
C THR A 49 -5.80 -13.53 5.61
N GLY A 50 -6.80 -14.42 5.53
CA GLY A 50 -7.95 -14.43 6.43
C GLY A 50 -7.57 -14.64 7.90
N ASP A 51 -6.70 -15.62 8.17
CA ASP A 51 -6.20 -15.91 9.52
C ASP A 51 -5.39 -14.74 10.10
N LEU A 52 -4.52 -14.14 9.29
CA LEU A 52 -3.77 -12.93 9.65
C LEU A 52 -4.73 -11.80 10.06
N VAL A 53 -5.75 -11.53 9.25
CA VAL A 53 -6.73 -10.47 9.50
C VAL A 53 -7.45 -10.71 10.83
N ALA A 54 -7.87 -11.95 11.12
CA ALA A 54 -8.52 -12.27 12.38
C ALA A 54 -7.60 -11.98 13.59
N GLN A 55 -6.32 -12.35 13.50
CA GLN A 55 -5.33 -12.09 14.53
C GLN A 55 -5.08 -10.58 14.73
N VAL A 56 -4.90 -9.84 13.64
CA VAL A 56 -4.66 -8.39 13.70
C VAL A 56 -5.85 -7.67 14.31
N LYS A 57 -7.09 -8.00 13.89
CA LYS A 57 -8.31 -7.37 14.42
C LYS A 57 -8.54 -7.65 15.91
N ALA A 58 -8.15 -8.83 16.38
CA ALA A 58 -8.27 -9.18 17.80
C ALA A 58 -7.37 -8.30 18.69
N GLN A 59 -6.21 -7.86 18.17
CA GLN A 59 -5.26 -7.03 18.92
C GLN A 59 -5.41 -5.52 18.61
N PHE A 60 -5.82 -5.18 17.39
CA PHE A 60 -5.87 -3.82 16.84
C PHE A 60 -7.21 -3.62 16.11
N PRO A 61 -8.31 -3.41 16.84
CA PRO A 61 -9.67 -3.46 16.27
C PRO A 61 -9.98 -2.34 15.28
N ALA A 62 -9.37 -1.15 15.43
CA ALA A 62 -9.57 0.00 14.55
C ALA A 62 -8.25 0.76 14.33
N PRO A 63 -7.37 0.32 13.41
CA PRO A 63 -6.13 1.03 13.11
C PRO A 63 -6.41 2.37 12.42
N GLN A 64 -5.59 3.38 12.71
CA GLN A 64 -5.75 4.72 12.12
C GLN A 64 -5.21 4.78 10.69
N ALA A 65 -4.19 3.97 10.39
CA ALA A 65 -3.58 3.88 9.08
C ALA A 65 -3.31 2.42 8.67
N LEU A 66 -3.60 2.10 7.42
CA LEU A 66 -3.26 0.84 6.76
C LEU A 66 -2.43 1.16 5.51
N VAL A 67 -1.16 0.75 5.51
CA VAL A 67 -0.25 0.95 4.38
C VAL A 67 0.04 -0.38 3.71
N LEU A 68 -0.48 -0.55 2.50
CA LEU A 68 -0.33 -1.76 1.70
C LEU A 68 0.82 -1.57 0.70
N ALA A 69 2.03 -1.84 1.18
CA ALA A 69 3.27 -1.67 0.41
C ALA A 69 3.72 -2.94 -0.32
N HIS A 70 3.09 -4.09 -0.07
CA HIS A 70 3.49 -5.36 -0.65
C HIS A 70 3.22 -5.40 -2.17
N GLY A 71 4.06 -6.17 -2.86
CA GLY A 71 3.86 -6.49 -4.25
C GLY A 71 5.05 -7.19 -4.86
N VAL A 72 4.79 -7.91 -5.95
CA VAL A 72 5.80 -8.63 -6.72
C VAL A 72 5.77 -8.17 -8.17
N MET A 73 6.95 -8.12 -8.79
CA MET A 73 7.05 -7.93 -10.23
C MET A 73 6.65 -9.22 -10.95
N SER A 74 6.12 -9.09 -12.17
CA SER A 74 5.96 -10.24 -13.06
C SER A 74 7.30 -10.63 -13.69
N ALA A 75 7.42 -11.87 -14.16
CA ALA A 75 8.58 -12.29 -14.93
C ALA A 75 8.86 -11.33 -16.12
N LYS A 76 10.14 -11.09 -16.45
CA LYS A 76 10.55 -10.10 -17.48
C LYS A 76 9.89 -10.34 -18.85
N MET A 77 9.61 -11.60 -19.19
CA MET A 77 9.00 -11.99 -20.47
C MET A 77 7.48 -12.04 -20.46
N SER A 78 6.83 -11.67 -19.34
CA SER A 78 5.37 -11.71 -19.18
C SER A 78 4.68 -10.64 -20.04
N LYS A 79 4.42 -10.98 -21.30
CA LYS A 79 3.54 -10.22 -22.20
C LYS A 79 2.19 -10.92 -22.25
N THR A 80 1.10 -10.20 -22.51
CA THR A 80 -0.28 -10.73 -22.50
C THR A 80 -0.44 -12.06 -23.24
N LEU A 81 0.13 -12.20 -24.44
CA LEU A 81 0.02 -13.41 -25.27
C LEU A 81 1.07 -14.50 -24.95
N LYS A 82 1.91 -14.30 -23.93
CA LYS A 82 3.00 -15.21 -23.54
C LYS A 82 2.97 -15.60 -22.07
N THR A 83 2.22 -14.86 -21.25
CA THR A 83 2.06 -15.14 -19.83
C THR A 83 1.18 -16.37 -19.65
N ASP A 84 1.70 -17.35 -18.92
CA ASP A 84 0.91 -18.49 -18.49
C ASP A 84 -0.04 -18.13 -17.34
N ALA A 85 -1.01 -19.02 -17.10
CA ALA A 85 -2.05 -18.80 -16.12
C ALA A 85 -1.55 -18.91 -14.66
N ALA A 86 -0.38 -19.50 -14.41
CA ALA A 86 0.18 -19.61 -13.06
C ALA A 86 0.83 -18.29 -12.66
N GLU A 87 1.66 -17.72 -13.54
CA GLU A 87 2.29 -16.41 -13.34
C GLU A 87 1.24 -15.29 -13.27
N TRP A 88 0.19 -15.36 -14.09
CA TRP A 88 -0.95 -14.45 -13.98
C TRP A 88 -1.56 -14.51 -12.58
N ARG A 89 -1.97 -15.70 -12.13
CA ARG A 89 -2.61 -15.87 -10.81
C ARG A 89 -1.70 -15.42 -9.68
N ARG A 90 -0.43 -15.85 -9.66
CA ARG A 90 0.54 -15.47 -8.63
C ARG A 90 0.61 -13.96 -8.43
N VAL A 91 0.78 -13.21 -9.52
CA VAL A 91 0.91 -11.75 -9.45
C VAL A 91 -0.42 -11.09 -9.04
N LEU A 92 -1.56 -11.53 -9.57
CA LEU A 92 -2.86 -10.96 -9.23
C LEU A 92 -3.27 -11.28 -7.77
N SER A 93 -3.05 -12.50 -7.31
CA SER A 93 -3.32 -12.92 -5.92
C SER A 93 -2.58 -12.02 -4.94
N ILE A 94 -1.29 -11.76 -5.17
CA ILE A 94 -0.47 -10.94 -4.29
C ILE A 94 -0.79 -9.45 -4.46
N ASN A 95 -0.80 -8.93 -5.68
CA ASN A 95 -0.83 -7.48 -5.90
C ASN A 95 -2.23 -6.86 -5.87
N LEU A 96 -3.30 -7.67 -6.02
CA LEU A 96 -4.67 -7.19 -6.11
C LEU A 96 -5.60 -7.91 -5.15
N ASP A 97 -5.68 -9.24 -5.19
CA ASP A 97 -6.68 -9.97 -4.40
C ASP A 97 -6.41 -9.84 -2.89
N SER A 98 -5.15 -9.94 -2.46
CA SER A 98 -4.79 -9.73 -1.06
C SER A 98 -5.00 -8.28 -0.61
N VAL A 99 -4.82 -7.30 -1.50
CA VAL A 99 -5.13 -5.88 -1.21
C VAL A 99 -6.62 -5.73 -0.95
N PHE A 100 -7.46 -6.31 -1.80
CA PHE A 100 -8.90 -6.34 -1.59
C PHE A 100 -9.26 -7.02 -0.26
N GLN A 101 -8.70 -8.20 0.03
CA GLN A 101 -9.00 -8.94 1.27
C GLN A 101 -8.62 -8.15 2.53
N LEU A 102 -7.43 -7.55 2.56
CA LEU A 102 -6.97 -6.74 3.69
C LEU A 102 -7.86 -5.50 3.88
N ILE A 103 -8.18 -4.78 2.80
CA ILE A 103 -9.08 -3.63 2.85
C ILE A 103 -10.47 -4.04 3.33
N ASN A 104 -11.06 -5.07 2.70
CA ASN A 104 -12.42 -5.50 3.00
C ASN A 104 -12.60 -5.88 4.47
N ALA A 105 -11.57 -6.45 5.09
CA ALA A 105 -11.67 -6.91 6.46
C ALA A 105 -11.28 -5.88 7.53
N ILE A 106 -10.33 -4.98 7.22
CA ILE A 106 -9.78 -3.99 8.17
C ILE A 106 -10.49 -2.64 8.04
N ALA A 107 -10.75 -2.16 6.81
CA ALA A 107 -11.32 -0.84 6.58
C ALA A 107 -12.71 -0.58 7.19
N PRO A 108 -13.62 -1.57 7.35
CA PRO A 108 -14.93 -1.31 7.95
C PRO A 108 -14.84 -0.64 9.33
N ALA A 109 -13.98 -1.12 10.22
CA ALA A 109 -13.79 -0.53 11.55
C ALA A 109 -13.18 0.88 11.48
N MET A 110 -12.36 1.15 10.48
CA MET A 110 -11.78 2.48 10.23
C MET A 110 -12.83 3.49 9.74
N VAL A 111 -13.80 3.02 8.94
CA VAL A 111 -14.95 3.82 8.50
C VAL A 111 -15.90 4.08 9.67
N GLU A 112 -16.15 3.07 10.51
CA GLU A 112 -16.97 3.21 11.72
C GLU A 112 -16.37 4.19 12.73
N SER A 113 -15.04 4.16 12.91
CA SER A 113 -14.33 5.10 13.81
C SER A 113 -14.26 6.52 13.24
N ARG A 114 -14.47 6.70 11.93
CA ARG A 114 -14.29 7.96 11.20
C ARG A 114 -12.89 8.57 11.34
N ASP A 115 -11.89 7.73 11.56
CA ASP A 115 -10.48 8.10 11.69
C ASP A 115 -9.60 7.07 10.97
N GLY A 116 -9.77 6.97 9.65
CA GLY A 116 -9.19 5.90 8.85
C GLY A 116 -8.44 6.38 7.61
N ARG A 117 -7.23 5.85 7.40
CA ARG A 117 -6.44 6.11 6.19
C ARG A 117 -5.89 4.84 5.58
N VAL A 118 -6.25 4.55 4.33
CA VAL A 118 -5.68 3.45 3.55
C VAL A 118 -4.78 4.01 2.47
N VAL A 119 -3.54 3.57 2.42
CA VAL A 119 -2.57 3.95 1.38
C VAL A 119 -2.08 2.69 0.69
N VAL A 120 -2.33 2.58 -0.61
CA VAL A 120 -1.95 1.41 -1.39
C VAL A 120 -0.82 1.76 -2.36
N PHE A 121 0.29 1.03 -2.28
CA PHE A 121 1.36 1.18 -3.25
C PHE A 121 0.93 0.59 -4.59
N SER A 122 0.61 1.48 -5.53
CA SER A 122 0.42 1.16 -6.93
C SER A 122 1.79 1.17 -7.63
N ALA A 123 1.85 1.62 -8.87
CA ALA A 123 3.08 1.88 -9.60
C ALA A 123 2.83 2.82 -10.78
N CYS A 124 3.91 3.43 -11.26
CA CYS A 124 3.87 4.27 -12.46
C CYS A 124 3.51 3.46 -13.70
N LEU A 125 3.77 2.15 -13.69
CA LEU A 125 3.38 1.22 -14.74
C LEU A 125 1.88 0.84 -14.69
N GLY A 126 1.18 1.17 -13.60
CA GLY A 126 -0.26 0.97 -13.41
C GLY A 126 -1.12 2.18 -13.81
N ARG A 127 -0.50 3.35 -14.04
CA ARG A 127 -1.11 4.41 -14.85
C ARG A 127 -1.23 3.85 -16.26
N MET A 128 -2.35 3.65 -16.89
CA MET A 128 -2.37 3.18 -18.29
C MET A 128 -2.07 4.35 -19.26
N SER A 129 -0.99 5.08 -18.99
CA SER A 129 -0.47 6.24 -19.72
C SER A 129 1.06 6.32 -19.56
N GLY A 130 1.73 7.08 -20.44
CA GLY A 130 3.19 7.23 -20.41
C GLY A 130 3.93 5.88 -20.39
N PRO A 131 4.80 5.60 -19.38
CA PRO A 131 5.52 4.32 -19.28
C PRO A 131 4.58 3.12 -19.09
N GLY A 132 3.33 3.35 -18.67
CA GLY A 132 2.21 2.41 -18.69
C GLY A 132 1.99 1.72 -20.03
N ASN A 133 2.19 2.45 -21.13
CA ASN A 133 1.85 2.02 -22.49
C ASN A 133 3.01 1.34 -23.24
N ALA A 134 4.18 1.20 -22.61
CA ALA A 134 5.32 0.51 -23.22
C ALA A 134 5.11 -1.01 -23.39
N GLY A 135 4.09 -1.58 -22.74
CA GLY A 135 3.80 -3.01 -22.76
C GLY A 135 4.77 -3.84 -21.91
N GLY A 136 4.66 -5.17 -22.03
CA GLY A 136 5.36 -6.12 -21.16
C GLY A 136 4.89 -6.06 -19.70
N LEU A 137 5.41 -6.98 -18.88
CA LEU A 137 5.05 -7.10 -17.46
C LEU A 137 3.53 -7.11 -17.22
N ALA A 138 2.77 -7.78 -18.08
CA ALA A 138 1.32 -7.64 -18.18
C ALA A 138 0.60 -7.90 -16.84
N PRO A 139 0.86 -8.98 -16.10
CA PRO A 139 0.22 -9.19 -14.80
C PRO A 139 0.50 -8.06 -13.81
N TYR A 140 1.73 -7.56 -13.77
CA TYR A 140 2.12 -6.48 -12.87
C TYR A 140 1.36 -5.19 -13.20
N ARG A 141 1.39 -4.77 -14.47
CA ARG A 141 0.70 -3.56 -14.94
C ARG A 141 -0.79 -3.61 -14.65
N ILE A 142 -1.43 -4.72 -15.01
CA ILE A 142 -2.88 -4.92 -14.80
C ILE A 142 -3.22 -4.96 -13.32
N SER A 143 -2.42 -5.64 -12.49
CA SER A 143 -2.64 -5.65 -11.03
C SER A 143 -2.61 -4.25 -10.42
N LYS A 144 -1.65 -3.41 -10.83
CA LYS A 144 -1.49 -2.05 -10.30
C LYS A 144 -2.53 -1.08 -10.87
N ALA A 145 -2.97 -1.26 -12.12
CA ALA A 145 -4.15 -0.57 -12.64
C ALA A 145 -5.43 -0.98 -11.90
N GLY A 146 -5.59 -2.28 -11.58
CA GLY A 146 -6.69 -2.79 -10.77
C GLY A 146 -6.72 -2.20 -9.36
N VAL A 147 -5.56 -2.01 -8.73
CA VAL A 147 -5.44 -1.29 -7.45
C VAL A 147 -5.94 0.14 -7.58
N ASN A 148 -5.56 0.86 -8.65
CA ASN A 148 -6.02 2.23 -8.85
C ASN A 148 -7.56 2.29 -9.01
N ALA A 149 -8.13 1.31 -9.72
CA ALA A 149 -9.58 1.18 -9.88
C ALA A 149 -10.28 0.90 -8.55
N LEU A 150 -9.74 -0.03 -7.76
CA LEU A 150 -10.23 -0.39 -6.42
C LEU A 150 -10.24 0.83 -5.48
N VAL A 151 -9.14 1.58 -5.43
CA VAL A 151 -9.02 2.79 -4.61
C VAL A 151 -10.05 3.84 -5.00
N ARG A 152 -10.21 4.11 -6.30
CA ARG A 152 -11.21 5.07 -6.79
C ARG A 152 -12.62 4.61 -6.41
N ASN A 153 -12.96 3.35 -6.66
CA ASN A 153 -14.27 2.81 -6.32
C ASN A 153 -14.59 2.96 -4.84
N LEU A 154 -13.68 2.51 -3.95
CA LEU A 154 -13.89 2.57 -2.51
C LEU A 154 -14.03 4.01 -2.00
N ALA A 155 -13.25 4.96 -2.54
CA ALA A 155 -13.39 6.36 -2.17
C ALA A 155 -14.79 6.90 -2.49
N HIS A 156 -15.37 6.53 -3.64
CA HIS A 156 -16.73 6.91 -3.97
C HIS A 156 -17.77 6.24 -3.06
N GLU A 157 -17.62 4.94 -2.77
CA GLU A 157 -18.50 4.19 -1.86
C GLU A 157 -18.48 4.74 -0.42
N THR A 158 -17.33 5.28 -0.01
CA THR A 158 -17.13 5.88 1.33
C THR A 158 -17.35 7.39 1.35
N GLY A 159 -17.88 7.96 0.27
CA GLY A 159 -18.31 9.36 0.21
C GLY A 159 -17.18 10.37 0.14
N LEU A 160 -16.05 10.02 -0.49
CA LEU A 160 -14.92 10.90 -0.79
C LEU A 160 -14.38 11.63 0.45
N GLY A 161 -14.22 10.90 1.56
CA GLY A 161 -13.72 11.45 2.82
C GLY A 161 -14.79 11.97 3.78
N SER A 162 -16.05 12.14 3.35
CA SER A 162 -17.15 12.62 4.22
C SER A 162 -17.45 11.69 5.41
N ARG A 163 -17.03 10.42 5.34
CA ARG A 163 -17.11 9.46 6.44
C ARG A 163 -15.89 9.45 7.37
N GLY A 164 -14.96 10.40 7.25
CA GLY A 164 -13.70 10.39 8.02
C GLY A 164 -12.75 9.27 7.61
N PHE A 165 -12.95 8.71 6.43
CA PHE A 165 -12.14 7.64 5.85
C PHE A 165 -11.54 8.09 4.53
N LEU A 166 -10.22 7.96 4.39
CA LEU A 166 -9.46 8.32 3.20
C LEU A 166 -8.81 7.07 2.62
N VAL A 167 -8.81 6.94 1.30
CA VAL A 167 -8.15 5.84 0.61
C VAL A 167 -7.47 6.36 -0.64
N ASP A 168 -6.17 6.13 -0.78
CA ASP A 168 -5.37 6.67 -1.87
C ASP A 168 -4.35 5.66 -2.39
N ALA A 169 -4.00 5.78 -3.67
CA ALA A 169 -2.97 4.98 -4.32
C ALA A 169 -1.70 5.84 -4.50
N VAL A 170 -0.52 5.23 -4.49
CA VAL A 170 0.75 5.95 -4.69
C VAL A 170 1.64 5.25 -5.73
N CYS A 171 2.26 6.02 -6.63
CA CYS A 171 3.48 5.58 -7.31
C CYS A 171 4.70 6.04 -6.49
N PRO A 172 5.58 5.12 -6.05
CA PRO A 172 6.80 5.48 -5.31
C PRO A 172 7.94 5.99 -6.22
N GLY A 173 7.74 6.03 -7.54
CA GLY A 173 8.81 6.16 -8.51
C GLY A 173 9.72 4.92 -8.55
N HIS A 174 10.85 5.05 -9.24
CA HIS A 174 11.85 3.97 -9.33
C HIS A 174 12.85 4.09 -8.17
N SER A 175 12.65 3.26 -7.14
CA SER A 175 13.42 3.30 -5.89
C SER A 175 14.36 2.10 -5.72
N ARG A 176 15.50 2.33 -5.05
CA ARG A 176 16.54 1.34 -4.75
C ARG A 176 16.03 0.30 -3.76
N THR A 177 15.49 -0.78 -4.31
CA THR A 177 14.93 -1.94 -3.62
C THR A 177 15.33 -3.18 -4.40
N ASP A 178 15.12 -4.38 -3.87
CA ASP A 178 15.34 -5.62 -4.62
C ASP A 178 14.57 -5.64 -5.96
N MET A 179 13.38 -5.02 -6.00
CA MET A 179 12.56 -4.89 -7.21
C MET A 179 13.07 -3.83 -8.18
N GLY A 180 13.56 -2.69 -7.66
CA GLY A 180 14.04 -1.58 -8.47
C GLY A 180 15.49 -1.72 -8.93
N GLY A 181 16.29 -2.53 -8.24
CA GLY A 181 17.73 -2.65 -8.46
C GLY A 181 18.54 -1.51 -7.81
N PRO A 182 19.88 -1.68 -7.73
CA PRO A 182 20.78 -0.74 -7.05
C PRO A 182 20.90 0.60 -7.76
N ASP A 183 20.71 0.64 -9.08
CA ASP A 183 20.88 1.83 -9.93
C ASP A 183 19.61 2.70 -10.01
N ALA A 184 18.56 2.34 -9.27
CA ALA A 184 17.34 3.13 -9.24
C ALA A 184 17.64 4.56 -8.70
N PRO A 185 17.05 5.61 -9.28
CA PRO A 185 17.41 6.99 -8.97
C PRO A 185 17.03 7.40 -7.54
N ARG A 186 15.97 6.82 -6.98
CA ARG A 186 15.41 7.22 -5.67
C ARG A 186 15.83 6.28 -4.54
N SER A 187 15.97 6.81 -3.33
CA SER A 187 16.10 6.00 -2.12
C SER A 187 14.76 5.36 -1.71
N PRO A 188 14.77 4.36 -0.82
CA PRO A 188 13.55 3.87 -0.18
C PRO A 188 12.78 4.96 0.57
N GLU A 189 13.47 5.87 1.26
CA GLU A 189 12.87 6.98 2.01
C GLU A 189 12.15 7.95 1.07
N GLU A 190 12.78 8.31 -0.06
CA GLU A 190 12.17 9.14 -1.09
C GLU A 190 10.95 8.45 -1.72
N GLY A 191 10.99 7.13 -1.89
CA GLY A 191 9.85 6.35 -2.41
C GLY A 191 8.68 6.24 -1.43
N ALA A 192 8.96 6.23 -0.13
CA ALA A 192 7.93 6.14 0.91
C ALA A 192 7.30 7.49 1.27
N ALA A 193 7.97 8.62 0.97
CA ALA A 193 7.60 9.96 1.43
C ALA A 193 6.13 10.33 1.16
N THR A 194 5.63 10.08 -0.07
CA THR A 194 4.23 10.39 -0.42
C THR A 194 3.25 9.52 0.37
N ALA A 195 3.56 8.24 0.60
CA ALA A 195 2.69 7.35 1.36
C ALA A 195 2.57 7.77 2.84
N ILE A 196 3.70 8.12 3.45
CA ILE A 196 3.74 8.62 4.83
C ILE A 196 3.01 9.95 4.95
N TRP A 197 3.16 10.84 3.96
CA TRP A 197 2.39 12.08 3.89
C TRP A 197 0.88 11.81 3.80
N LEU A 198 0.42 10.92 2.90
CA LEU A 198 -1.02 10.56 2.79
C LEU A 198 -1.57 9.98 4.11
N ALA A 199 -0.78 9.15 4.78
CA ALA A 199 -1.13 8.55 6.06
C ALA A 199 -1.25 9.56 7.21
N THR A 200 -0.74 10.79 7.07
CA THR A 200 -0.67 11.77 8.17
C THR A 200 -1.13 13.19 7.82
N ARG A 201 -1.38 13.48 6.54
CA ARG A 201 -1.74 14.83 6.08
C ARG A 201 -3.07 15.30 6.67
N PRO A 202 -3.25 16.60 6.92
CA PRO A 202 -4.57 17.17 7.12
C PRO A 202 -5.47 16.87 5.93
N PHE A 203 -6.75 16.65 6.19
CA PHE A 203 -7.78 16.54 5.15
C PHE A 203 -8.92 17.49 5.47
N ASP A 204 -9.24 18.34 4.51
CA ASP A 204 -10.30 19.33 4.59
C ASP A 204 -11.01 19.36 3.23
N PRO A 205 -12.21 18.75 3.11
CA PRO A 205 -12.95 18.72 1.86
C PRO A 205 -13.45 20.10 1.42
N THR A 206 -13.37 21.11 2.29
CA THR A 206 -13.74 22.50 1.99
C THR A 206 -12.55 23.37 1.57
N SER A 207 -11.32 22.82 1.65
CA SER A 207 -10.10 23.53 1.30
C SER A 207 -10.06 23.86 -0.19
N ALA A 208 -9.58 25.06 -0.51
CA ALA A 208 -9.28 25.47 -1.88
C ALA A 208 -8.02 24.77 -2.43
N ASP A 209 -7.16 24.21 -1.57
CA ASP A 209 -6.02 23.40 -2.00
C ASP A 209 -6.50 21.97 -2.35
N PRO A 210 -6.42 21.57 -3.63
CA PRO A 210 -6.82 20.22 -4.03
C PRO A 210 -6.05 19.13 -3.28
N LYS A 211 -4.82 19.40 -2.83
CA LYS A 211 -4.02 18.43 -2.06
C LYS A 211 -4.58 18.13 -0.68
N ALA A 212 -5.39 19.03 -0.13
CA ALA A 212 -6.05 18.86 1.16
C ALA A 212 -7.49 18.32 1.03
N ALA A 213 -8.10 18.43 -0.14
CA ALA A 213 -9.53 18.15 -0.33
C ALA A 213 -9.86 16.86 -1.09
N VAL A 214 -8.87 16.16 -1.67
CA VAL A 214 -9.12 14.98 -2.53
C VAL A 214 -8.54 13.68 -1.96
N THR A 215 -9.30 12.61 -2.15
CA THR A 215 -8.92 11.21 -1.89
C THR A 215 -9.46 10.32 -3.02
N GLY A 216 -9.07 9.05 -3.08
CA GLY A 216 -9.49 8.12 -4.14
C GLY A 216 -8.71 8.26 -5.44
N VAL A 217 -7.50 8.82 -5.38
CA VAL A 217 -6.69 9.13 -6.57
C VAL A 217 -5.31 8.50 -6.48
N LEU A 218 -4.60 8.52 -7.62
CA LEU A 218 -3.20 8.13 -7.69
C LEU A 218 -2.33 9.35 -7.42
N TRP A 219 -1.38 9.20 -6.50
CA TRP A 219 -0.42 10.23 -6.12
C TRP A 219 0.99 9.86 -6.57
N GLU A 220 1.75 10.86 -6.96
CA GLU A 220 3.19 10.81 -7.15
C GLU A 220 3.77 12.14 -6.67
N ASP A 221 4.79 12.11 -5.83
CA ASP A 221 5.45 13.30 -5.29
C ASP A 221 4.45 14.35 -4.76
N MET A 222 3.56 13.87 -3.88
CA MET A 222 2.47 14.64 -3.26
C MET A 222 1.59 15.40 -4.27
N SER A 223 1.48 14.90 -5.50
CA SER A 223 0.69 15.50 -6.58
C SER A 223 -0.22 14.44 -7.19
N VAL A 224 -1.44 14.84 -7.54
CA VAL A 224 -2.41 13.94 -8.19
C VAL A 224 -1.99 13.70 -9.62
N VAL A 225 -2.05 12.45 -10.05
CA VAL A 225 -1.65 12.06 -11.39
C VAL A 225 -2.72 11.19 -12.06
N PRO A 226 -2.96 11.38 -13.37
CA PRO A 226 -3.90 10.55 -14.11
C PRO A 226 -3.35 9.13 -14.25
N TRP A 227 -4.26 8.17 -14.35
CA TRP A 227 -3.96 6.75 -14.48
C TRP A 227 -4.95 6.08 -15.40
#